data_AF-A0A7S2MMC3-F1
#
_entry.id   AF-A0A7S2MMC3-F1
#
_cell.length_a   1.000
_cell.length_b   1.000
_cell.length_c   1.000
_cell.angle_alpha   90.00
_cell.angle_beta   90.00
_cell.angle_gamma   90.00
#
_symmetry.space_group_name_H-M   'P 1'
#
loop_
_entity.id
_entity.type
_entity.pdbx_description
1 polymer ?
#
loop_
_entity_poly.entity_id
_entity_poly.type
_entity_poly.pdbx_seq_one_letter_code
_entity_poly.pdbx_strand_id
1 'polypeptide(L)'
;HGVSLGTFYRQCQAWPGETLLLVEDTNGAVFGGFASHTWRASRQQLHCGQPDCFVFSFGLQDAHRVDVTVGEDVERLGFVCAGRPPKQMVIHRVHEGTWAHEAGLLAGDELLGVDGVHVTELGDRLDSLMRGKRPLRLTFARRDELAIHPWAGGNQHFMYADTEGLSMG
;
A
#
# COMPACT_ATOMS: atom_id res chain seq x y z
N HIS A 1 9.10 -19.50 -14.36
CA HIS A 1 8.65 -20.90 -14.22
C HIS A 1 7.72 -20.98 -13.02
N GLY A 2 6.45 -21.31 -13.22
CA GLY A 2 5.47 -21.45 -12.13
C GLY A 2 5.29 -22.90 -11.69
N VAL A 3 4.95 -23.12 -10.43
CA VAL A 3 4.54 -24.42 -9.88
C VAL A 3 3.02 -24.51 -10.00
N SER A 4 2.48 -25.64 -10.48
CA SER A 4 1.02 -25.81 -10.55
C SER A 4 0.38 -25.86 -9.16
N LEU A 5 -0.85 -25.37 -9.03
CA LEU A 5 -1.58 -25.33 -7.75
C LEU A 5 -1.69 -26.72 -7.10
N GLY A 6 -1.92 -27.77 -7.90
CA GLY A 6 -1.93 -29.14 -7.40
C GLY A 6 -0.57 -29.60 -6.86
N THR A 7 0.54 -29.09 -7.40
CA THR A 7 1.89 -29.38 -6.89
C THR A 7 2.14 -28.64 -5.59
N PHE A 8 1.71 -27.39 -5.48
CA PHE A 8 1.76 -26.62 -4.23
C PHE A 8 1.02 -27.34 -3.08
N TYR A 9 -0.22 -27.80 -3.31
CA TYR A 9 -0.96 -28.52 -2.27
C TYR A 9 -0.28 -29.83 -1.85
N ARG A 10 0.30 -30.58 -2.79
CA ARG A 10 1.07 -31.79 -2.45
C ARG A 10 2.31 -31.47 -1.61
N GLN A 11 2.99 -30.36 -1.91
CA GLN A 11 4.14 -29.91 -1.12
C GLN A 11 3.74 -29.51 0.30
N CYS A 12 2.63 -28.77 0.46
CA CYS A 12 2.10 -28.43 1.79
C CYS A 12 1.74 -29.68 2.60
N GLN A 13 1.19 -30.72 1.96
CA GLN A 13 0.88 -31.98 2.63
C GLN A 13 2.14 -32.81 2.98
N ALA A 14 3.17 -32.76 2.14
CA ALA A 14 4.44 -33.44 2.39
C ALA A 14 5.26 -32.75 3.50
N TRP A 15 5.14 -31.43 3.62
CA TRP A 15 5.85 -30.59 4.59
C TRP A 15 4.84 -29.68 5.32
N PRO A 16 4.06 -30.23 6.27
CA PRO A 16 3.06 -29.46 6.99
C PRO A 16 3.72 -28.40 7.87
N GLY A 17 3.20 -27.19 7.81
CA GLY A 17 3.62 -26.08 8.66
C GLY A 17 3.03 -24.76 8.20
N GLU A 18 3.68 -23.69 8.65
CA GLU A 18 3.45 -22.32 8.22
C GLU A 18 3.89 -22.15 6.76
N THR A 19 3.25 -21.23 6.04
CA THR A 19 3.58 -20.97 4.64
C THR A 19 3.45 -19.50 4.33
N LEU A 20 4.50 -18.92 3.77
CA LEU A 20 4.46 -17.65 3.06
C LEU A 20 4.30 -17.95 1.57
N LEU A 21 3.15 -17.61 1.00
CA LEU A 21 2.86 -17.72 -0.42
C LEU A 21 3.15 -16.38 -1.10
N LEU A 22 3.89 -16.42 -2.20
CA LEU A 22 4.16 -15.28 -3.07
C LEU A 22 3.79 -15.66 -4.50
N VAL A 23 2.94 -14.86 -5.12
CA VAL A 23 2.43 -15.03 -6.49
C VAL A 23 2.74 -13.77 -7.27
N GLU A 24 3.29 -13.93 -8.46
CA GLU A 24 3.39 -12.88 -9.47
C GLU A 24 2.50 -13.30 -10.64
N ASP A 25 1.55 -12.45 -11.02
CA ASP A 25 0.69 -12.70 -12.18
C ASP A 25 1.41 -12.35 -13.48
N THR A 26 0.76 -12.63 -14.62
CA THR A 26 1.34 -12.32 -15.94
C THR A 26 1.43 -10.82 -16.26
N ASN A 27 0.77 -9.98 -15.47
CA ASN A 27 0.78 -8.52 -15.60
C ASN A 27 1.80 -7.86 -14.65
N GLY A 28 2.55 -8.65 -13.88
CA GLY A 28 3.54 -8.17 -12.91
C GLY A 28 2.94 -7.72 -11.58
N ALA A 29 1.66 -7.96 -11.34
CA ALA A 29 1.07 -7.78 -10.02
C ALA A 29 1.57 -8.88 -9.10
N VAL A 30 2.05 -8.49 -7.92
CA VAL A 30 2.56 -9.44 -6.93
C VAL A 30 1.60 -9.46 -5.75
N PHE A 31 1.20 -10.64 -5.29
CA PHE A 31 0.32 -10.79 -4.14
C PHE A 31 0.58 -12.13 -3.44
N GLY A 32 -0.01 -12.32 -2.26
CA GLY A 32 0.22 -13.52 -1.51
C GLY A 32 -0.39 -13.48 -0.12
N GLY A 33 0.09 -14.37 0.73
CA GLY A 33 -0.35 -14.39 2.11
C GLY A 33 0.46 -15.31 2.99
N PHE A 34 0.38 -15.04 4.28
CA PHE A 34 0.87 -15.91 5.34
C PHE A 34 -0.27 -16.74 5.89
N ALA A 35 -0.05 -18.05 5.94
CA ALA A 35 -0.90 -19.00 6.64
C ALA A 35 -0.10 -19.62 7.79
N SER A 36 -0.59 -19.46 9.02
CA SER A 36 -0.04 -20.11 10.22
C SER A 36 -0.29 -21.62 10.27
N HIS A 37 -1.13 -22.12 9.37
CA HIS A 37 -1.52 -23.52 9.30
C HIS A 37 -1.41 -24.04 7.86
N THR A 38 -1.19 -25.35 7.75
CA THR A 38 -1.07 -26.02 6.45
C THR A 38 -2.33 -25.85 5.62
N TRP A 39 -2.15 -25.41 4.37
CA TRP A 39 -3.21 -25.25 3.39
C TRP A 39 -3.98 -26.55 3.17
N ARG A 40 -5.31 -26.47 3.22
CA ARG A 40 -6.21 -27.61 2.94
C ARG A 40 -7.19 -27.21 1.86
N ALA A 41 -7.20 -27.96 0.75
CA ALA A 41 -8.25 -27.84 -0.24
C ALA A 41 -9.60 -28.22 0.42
N SER A 42 -10.55 -27.28 0.42
CA SER A 42 -11.91 -27.51 0.92
C SER A 42 -12.89 -27.49 -0.23
N ARG A 43 -13.92 -28.35 -0.16
CA ARG A 43 -15.07 -28.30 -1.08
C ARG A 43 -16.16 -27.34 -0.60
N GLN A 44 -16.06 -26.88 0.64
CA GLN A 44 -16.91 -25.83 1.19
C GLN A 44 -16.22 -24.50 0.85
N GLN A 45 -16.95 -23.52 0.30
CA GLN A 45 -16.43 -22.16 0.00
C GLN A 45 -16.17 -21.37 1.29
N LEU A 46 -15.31 -21.91 2.15
CA LEU A 46 -14.89 -21.33 3.41
C LEU A 46 -13.48 -20.79 3.22
N HIS A 47 -13.35 -19.47 3.28
CA HIS A 47 -12.08 -18.75 3.21
C HIS A 47 -11.77 -18.23 4.62
N CYS A 48 -11.04 -19.01 5.40
CA CYS A 48 -10.70 -18.62 6.77
C CYS A 48 -9.21 -18.85 7.05
N GLY A 49 -8.51 -17.77 7.37
CA GLY A 49 -7.28 -17.84 8.15
C GLY A 49 -7.57 -17.67 9.64
N GLN A 50 -6.53 -17.91 10.44
CA GLN A 50 -6.50 -17.58 11.86
C GLN A 50 -6.18 -16.09 12.06
N PRO A 51 -6.35 -15.54 13.27
CA PRO A 51 -6.05 -14.13 13.56
C PRO A 51 -4.63 -13.65 13.21
N ASP A 52 -3.69 -14.58 13.10
CA ASP A 52 -2.30 -14.34 12.73
C ASP A 52 -2.02 -14.45 11.22
N CYS A 53 -3.00 -14.89 10.42
CA CYS A 53 -2.89 -14.91 8.96
C CYS A 53 -3.08 -13.50 8.37
N PHE A 54 -2.36 -13.21 7.29
CA PHE A 54 -2.55 -12.00 6.51
C PHE A 54 -2.41 -12.27 5.02
N VAL A 55 -3.09 -11.50 4.19
CA VAL A 55 -2.86 -11.42 2.75
C VAL A 55 -2.16 -10.11 2.43
N PHE A 56 -1.41 -10.09 1.34
CA PHE A 56 -0.70 -8.89 0.91
C PHE A 56 -0.71 -8.75 -0.60
N SER A 57 -0.55 -7.52 -1.05
CA SER A 57 -0.33 -7.19 -2.46
C SER A 57 0.76 -6.15 -2.59
N PHE A 58 1.54 -6.27 -3.66
CA PHE A 58 2.57 -5.35 -4.08
C PHE A 58 2.22 -4.78 -5.45
N GLY A 59 2.40 -3.47 -5.61
CA GLY A 59 2.27 -2.82 -6.92
C GLY A 59 0.86 -2.75 -7.49
N LEU A 60 -0.18 -2.98 -6.69
CA LEU A 60 -1.55 -2.62 -7.08
C LEU A 60 -1.59 -1.09 -7.22
N GLN A 61 -1.90 -0.62 -8.42
CA GLN A 61 -1.77 0.77 -8.86
C GLN A 61 -2.78 1.73 -8.23
N ASP A 62 -3.51 1.30 -7.19
CA ASP A 62 -4.50 2.12 -6.54
C ASP A 62 -3.80 3.16 -5.66
N ALA A 63 -3.61 4.34 -6.25
CA ALA A 63 -3.18 5.51 -5.52
C ALA A 63 -4.32 5.93 -4.58
N HIS A 64 -4.15 5.74 -3.27
CA HIS A 64 -5.10 6.25 -2.30
C HIS A 64 -4.74 7.70 -1.91
N ARG A 65 -5.77 8.48 -1.58
CA ARG A 65 -5.63 9.90 -1.25
C ARG A 65 -5.31 10.06 0.24
N VAL A 66 -4.25 10.80 0.54
CA VAL A 66 -3.81 11.16 1.89
C VAL A 66 -3.96 12.66 2.07
N ASP A 67 -4.86 13.08 2.96
CA ASP A 67 -5.07 14.49 3.30
C ASP A 67 -4.48 14.80 4.68
N VAL A 68 -3.57 15.78 4.73
CA VAL A 68 -2.92 16.22 5.97
C VAL A 68 -3.05 17.72 6.16
N THR A 69 -3.19 18.15 7.41
CA THR A 69 -3.26 19.58 7.77
C THR A 69 -2.01 19.98 8.54
N VAL A 70 -1.28 20.95 7.99
CA VAL A 70 -0.16 21.60 8.66
C VAL A 70 -0.71 22.61 9.66
N GLY A 71 -0.46 22.40 10.95
CA GLY A 71 -0.92 23.30 12.01
C GLY A 71 -0.19 24.64 12.06
N GLU A 72 -0.72 25.59 12.84
CA GLU A 72 -0.15 26.92 13.07
C GLU A 72 1.27 26.87 13.66
N ASP A 73 1.50 25.92 14.56
CA ASP A 73 2.78 25.76 15.27
C ASP A 73 3.88 25.09 14.42
N VAL A 74 3.57 24.72 13.17
CA VAL A 74 4.48 23.99 12.30
C VAL A 74 5.25 24.94 11.39
N GLU A 75 6.44 25.35 11.84
CA GLU A 75 7.36 26.16 11.07
C GLU A 75 8.01 25.40 9.89
N ARG A 76 8.38 24.13 10.11
CA ARG A 76 9.08 23.29 9.14
C ARG A 76 8.31 22.00 8.89
N LEU A 77 8.01 21.73 7.62
CA LEU A 77 7.29 20.52 7.22
C LEU A 77 8.11 19.26 7.44
N GLY A 78 9.40 19.28 7.07
CA GLY A 78 10.30 18.15 7.31
C GLY A 78 10.32 17.05 6.24
N PHE A 79 9.97 17.39 4.98
CA PHE A 79 10.17 16.51 3.83
C PHE A 79 10.88 17.23 2.68
N VAL A 80 11.43 16.45 1.75
CA VAL A 80 12.04 16.92 0.49
C VAL A 80 11.31 16.26 -0.66
N CYS A 81 10.84 17.06 -1.62
CA CYS A 81 10.28 16.54 -2.88
C CYS A 81 11.32 16.52 -4.00
N ALA A 82 11.25 15.49 -4.84
CA ALA A 82 11.80 15.49 -6.17
C ALA A 82 10.77 16.04 -7.17
N GLY A 83 11.25 16.77 -8.18
CA GLY A 83 10.39 17.37 -9.20
C GLY A 83 9.78 18.72 -8.79
N ARG A 84 9.20 19.39 -9.78
CA ARG A 84 8.46 20.66 -9.65
C ARG A 84 7.38 20.71 -10.73
N PRO A 85 6.24 21.37 -10.52
CA PRO A 85 5.20 21.47 -11.53
C PRO A 85 5.80 22.07 -12.83
N PRO A 86 5.46 21.55 -14.01
CA PRO A 86 4.42 20.55 -14.29
C PRO A 86 4.86 19.08 -14.10
N LYS A 87 6.12 18.82 -13.73
CA LYS A 87 6.55 17.46 -13.38
C LYS A 87 5.95 17.07 -12.03
N GLN A 88 5.69 15.77 -11.87
CA GLN A 88 5.21 15.19 -10.62
C GLN A 88 6.13 15.56 -9.46
N MET A 89 5.51 15.88 -8.33
CA MET A 89 6.22 16.24 -7.11
C MET A 89 6.12 15.09 -6.12
N VAL A 90 7.15 14.27 -6.04
CA VAL A 90 7.17 13.06 -5.21
C VAL A 90 8.06 13.29 -4.00
N ILE A 91 7.60 12.94 -2.80
CA ILE A 91 8.45 12.98 -1.60
C ILE A 91 9.60 12.01 -1.81
N HIS A 92 10.82 12.54 -1.84
CA HIS A 92 12.05 11.76 -1.91
C HIS A 92 12.53 11.35 -0.52
N ARG A 93 12.26 12.18 0.50
CA ARG A 93 12.69 11.94 1.88
C ARG A 93 11.77 12.63 2.88
N VAL A 94 11.48 11.94 3.96
CA VAL A 94 10.89 12.49 5.19
C VAL A 94 11.93 12.42 6.30
N HIS A 95 12.05 13.50 7.08
CA HIS A 95 12.99 13.58 8.18
C HIS A 95 12.32 13.10 9.48
N GLU A 96 12.95 12.15 10.17
CA GLU A 96 12.47 11.64 11.45
C GLU A 96 12.34 12.77 12.49
N GLY A 97 11.33 12.68 13.36
CA GLY A 97 11.05 13.68 14.40
C GLY A 97 10.54 15.03 13.90
N THR A 98 10.09 15.11 12.64
CA THR A 98 9.46 16.31 12.08
C THR A 98 7.95 16.14 11.91
N TRP A 99 7.24 17.24 11.64
CA TRP A 99 5.79 17.20 11.40
C TRP A 99 5.40 16.20 10.30
N ALA A 100 6.14 16.14 9.19
CA ALA A 100 5.83 15.22 8.10
C ALA A 100 5.92 13.75 8.54
N HIS A 101 6.89 13.42 9.40
CA HIS A 101 7.02 12.09 9.98
C HIS A 101 5.86 11.77 10.90
N GLU A 102 5.50 12.70 11.79
CA GLU A 102 4.37 12.55 12.72
C GLU A 102 3.02 12.49 12.00
N ALA A 103 2.88 13.20 10.88
CA ALA A 103 1.72 13.16 9.99
C ALA A 103 1.64 11.87 9.15
N GLY A 104 2.64 10.99 9.26
CA GLY A 104 2.68 9.71 8.56
C GLY A 104 2.93 9.83 7.05
N LEU A 105 3.54 10.92 6.58
CA LEU A 105 3.99 11.05 5.19
C LEU A 105 5.19 10.13 4.95
N LEU A 106 5.27 9.58 3.75
CA LEU A 106 6.29 8.61 3.35
C LEU A 106 7.02 9.07 2.09
N ALA A 107 8.24 8.56 1.90
CA ALA A 107 8.89 8.65 0.59
C ALA A 107 8.04 7.88 -0.44
N GLY A 108 7.88 8.45 -1.64
CA GLY A 108 6.98 7.94 -2.67
C GLY A 108 5.62 8.63 -2.73
N ASP A 109 5.18 9.33 -1.69
CA ASP A 109 3.94 10.11 -1.72
C ASP A 109 4.05 11.23 -2.77
N GLU A 110 3.08 11.33 -3.67
CA GLU A 110 3.01 12.38 -4.70
C GLU A 110 2.13 13.53 -4.22
N LEU A 111 2.67 14.74 -4.13
CA LEU A 111 1.89 15.94 -3.79
C LEU A 111 0.96 16.30 -4.97
N LEU A 112 -0.34 16.18 -4.74
CA LEU A 112 -1.38 16.49 -5.72
C LEU A 112 -1.90 17.92 -5.58
N GLY A 113 -2.00 18.45 -4.36
CA GLY A 113 -2.62 19.75 -4.16
C GLY A 113 -2.32 20.42 -2.83
N VAL A 114 -2.57 21.74 -2.81
CA VAL A 114 -2.45 22.62 -1.65
C VAL A 114 -3.73 23.45 -1.54
N ASP A 115 -4.38 23.41 -0.37
CA ASP A 115 -5.67 24.06 -0.09
C ASP A 115 -6.76 23.77 -1.14
N GLY A 116 -6.78 22.53 -1.64
CA GLY A 116 -7.75 22.08 -2.64
C GLY A 116 -7.42 22.49 -4.07
N VAL A 117 -6.34 23.22 -4.32
CA VAL A 117 -5.87 23.58 -5.66
C VAL A 117 -4.79 22.60 -6.10
N HIS A 118 -4.90 22.07 -7.32
CA HIS A 118 -3.95 21.11 -7.86
C HIS A 118 -2.56 21.75 -8.08
N VAL A 119 -1.48 21.04 -7.79
CA VAL A 119 -0.11 21.59 -7.84
C VAL A 119 0.29 22.13 -9.21
N THR A 120 -0.24 21.56 -10.30
CA THR A 120 0.03 22.03 -11.67
C THR A 120 -0.62 23.38 -11.95
N GLU A 121 -1.72 23.73 -11.28
CA GLU A 121 -2.39 25.02 -11.40
C GLU A 121 -1.69 26.11 -10.57
N LEU A 122 -0.97 25.71 -9.51
CA LEU A 122 -0.26 26.64 -8.64
C LEU A 122 1.01 27.21 -9.29
N GLY A 123 1.72 26.38 -10.07
CA GLY A 123 2.98 26.76 -10.72
C GLY A 123 3.96 27.40 -9.74
N ASP A 124 4.45 28.60 -10.07
CA ASP A 124 5.44 29.34 -9.27
C ASP A 124 4.93 29.79 -7.89
N ARG A 125 3.61 29.81 -7.66
CA ARG A 125 3.01 30.22 -6.37
C ARG A 125 3.16 29.15 -5.29
N LEU A 126 3.48 27.92 -5.67
CA LEU A 126 3.54 26.78 -4.76
C LEU A 126 4.51 27.04 -3.59
N ASP A 127 5.73 27.48 -3.86
CA ASP A 127 6.76 27.71 -2.83
C ASP A 127 6.30 28.76 -1.79
N SER A 128 5.57 29.77 -2.24
CA SER A 128 5.01 30.82 -1.38
C SER A 128 3.89 30.28 -0.48
N LEU A 129 3.02 29.41 -1.00
CA LEU A 129 1.96 28.76 -0.20
C LEU A 129 2.55 27.80 0.84
N MET A 130 3.56 27.01 0.46
CA MET A 130 4.22 26.07 1.37
C MET A 130 4.90 26.78 2.56
N ARG A 131 5.39 28.01 2.35
CA ARG A 131 5.97 28.89 3.38
C ARG A 131 4.98 29.90 3.96
N GLY A 132 3.74 29.87 3.48
CA GLY A 132 2.74 30.88 3.74
C GLY A 132 2.03 30.68 5.07
N LYS A 133 0.85 31.29 5.17
CA LYS A 133 0.02 31.18 6.36
C LYS A 133 -0.39 29.73 6.60
N ARG A 134 -0.45 29.38 7.86
CA ARG A 134 -1.08 28.17 8.36
C ARG A 134 -2.55 28.50 8.73
N PRO A 135 -3.41 27.47 8.92
CA PRO A 135 -3.18 26.08 8.58
C PRO A 135 -3.08 25.87 7.07
N LEU A 136 -2.32 24.87 6.63
CA LEU A 136 -2.15 24.53 5.22
C LEU A 136 -2.64 23.11 4.98
N ARG A 137 -3.55 22.90 4.03
CA ARG A 137 -4.01 21.55 3.67
C ARG A 137 -3.21 21.03 2.51
N LEU A 138 -2.60 19.85 2.68
CA LEU A 138 -1.87 19.17 1.62
C LEU A 138 -2.58 17.87 1.27
N THR A 139 -2.68 17.60 -0.02
CA THR A 139 -3.24 16.36 -0.55
C THR A 139 -2.14 15.60 -1.28
N PHE A 140 -1.95 14.33 -0.91
CA PHE A 140 -1.01 13.42 -1.54
C PHE A 140 -1.74 12.22 -2.16
N ALA A 141 -1.14 11.65 -3.21
CA ALA A 141 -1.41 10.29 -3.68
C ALA A 141 -0.33 9.38 -3.11
N ARG A 142 -0.76 8.33 -2.40
CA ARG A 142 0.12 7.25 -1.95
C ARG A 142 -0.13 6.03 -2.81
N ARG A 143 0.93 5.52 -3.42
CA ARG A 143 0.92 4.19 -4.04
C ARG A 143 1.45 3.23 -3.00
N ASP A 144 0.61 2.31 -2.54
CA ASP A 144 1.07 1.27 -1.64
C ASP A 144 1.97 0.32 -2.42
N GLU A 145 3.28 0.44 -2.20
CA GLU A 145 4.21 -0.59 -2.67
C GLU A 145 3.87 -1.94 -2.03
N LEU A 146 3.29 -1.95 -0.82
CA LEU A 146 2.86 -3.13 -0.09
C LEU A 146 1.61 -2.81 0.75
N ALA A 147 0.49 -3.45 0.42
CA ALA A 147 -0.70 -3.48 1.27
C ALA A 147 -0.77 -4.83 2.01
N ILE A 148 -1.05 -4.80 3.32
CA ILE A 148 -1.20 -5.99 4.17
C ILE A 148 -2.57 -5.95 4.82
N HIS A 149 -3.32 -7.04 4.70
CA HIS A 149 -4.69 -7.17 5.20
C HIS A 149 -4.83 -8.40 6.10
N PRO A 150 -5.45 -8.27 7.29
CA PRO A 150 -5.72 -9.43 8.15
C PRO A 150 -6.61 -10.45 7.44
N TRP A 151 -6.22 -11.72 7.47
CA TRP A 151 -6.96 -12.80 6.83
C TRP A 151 -7.70 -13.66 7.86
N ALA A 152 -8.44 -13.01 8.75
CA ALA A 152 -9.19 -13.66 9.82
C ALA A 152 -10.69 -13.38 9.66
N GLY A 153 -11.51 -14.41 9.88
CA GLY A 153 -12.96 -14.34 10.11
C GLY A 153 -13.76 -13.31 9.29
N GLY A 154 -14.37 -13.73 8.17
CA GLY A 154 -15.38 -12.93 7.44
C GLY A 154 -14.89 -11.61 6.82
N ASN A 155 -13.57 -11.37 6.83
CA ASN A 155 -13.00 -10.17 6.23
C ASN A 155 -13.14 -10.20 4.70
N GLN A 156 -13.24 -9.01 4.09
CA GLN A 156 -13.32 -8.90 2.63
C GLN A 156 -12.02 -9.31 1.93
N HIS A 157 -10.90 -9.34 2.66
CA HIS A 157 -9.58 -9.65 2.14
C HIS A 157 -9.21 -11.11 2.43
N PHE A 158 -9.12 -11.94 1.39
CA PHE A 158 -8.87 -13.36 1.48
C PHE A 158 -8.13 -13.90 0.25
N MET A 159 -7.43 -15.02 0.43
CA MET A 159 -6.94 -15.83 -0.68
C MET A 159 -7.97 -16.91 -1.02
N TYR A 160 -8.27 -17.05 -2.30
CA TYR A 160 -9.00 -18.20 -2.80
C TYR A 160 -8.26 -18.86 -3.96
N ALA A 161 -8.53 -20.15 -4.12
CA ALA A 161 -7.97 -20.94 -5.20
C ALA A 161 -9.07 -21.85 -5.76
N ASP A 162 -9.13 -21.95 -7.07
CA ASP A 162 -10.03 -22.86 -7.78
C ASP A 162 -9.25 -23.71 -8.80
N THR A 163 -9.94 -24.32 -9.74
CA THR A 163 -9.32 -25.12 -10.81
C THR A 163 -8.54 -24.29 -11.82
N GLU A 164 -8.79 -22.98 -11.88
CA GLU A 164 -8.23 -22.05 -12.86
C GLU A 164 -7.07 -21.23 -12.29
N GLY A 165 -7.03 -20.98 -10.97
CA GLY A 165 -5.90 -20.26 -10.39
C GLY A 165 -5.97 -19.97 -8.90
N LEU A 166 -5.12 -19.01 -8.50
CA LEU A 166 -5.07 -18.37 -7.19
C LEU A 166 -5.38 -16.88 -7.40
N SER A 167 -6.13 -16.31 -6.47
CA SER A 167 -6.44 -14.88 -6.47
C SER A 167 -6.67 -14.39 -5.05
N MET A 168 -6.53 -13.07 -4.91
CA MET A 168 -6.86 -12.32 -3.72
C MET A 168 -8.12 -11.50 -4.02
N GLY A 169 -9.09 -11.55 -3.11
CA GLY A 169 -10.30 -10.72 -3.13
C GLY A 169 -10.43 -9.99 -1.82
#